data_AF-A0AA85KA03-F1
#
_entry.id   AF-A0AA85KA03-F1
#
_cell.length_a   1.000
_cell.length_b   1.000
_cell.length_c   1.000
_cell.angle_alpha   90.00
_cell.angle_beta   90.00
_cell.angle_gamma   90.00
#
_symmetry.space_group_name_H-M   'P 1'
#
loop_
_entity.id
_entity.type
_entity.pdbx_description
1 polymer ?
#
loop_
_entity_poly.entity_id
_entity_poly.type
_entity_poly.pdbx_seq_one_letter_code
_entity_poly.pdbx_strand_id
1 'polypeptide(L)'
;MQIAEKRQLENINTLYTATLKLKQKIQDLVIKLETQGDRCDWPSYLSTLALCASELSEIRKVLESERFSNEHTLVLTPMVLNPEQDANLAKITEERLSLFNHDTVPQYLRTKLDPKVESECSSQVTRASGIPSEQLNKLINLTNRAIDCSLKEVNLLKQDLEVDFSDRQNKITPNLDDLTTFINIISGKKGLNISSL
;
A
#
# COMPACT_ATOMS: atom_id res chain seq x y z
N MET A 1 20.39 -14.26 -27.71
CA MET A 1 19.37 -14.04 -26.67
C MET A 1 18.04 -13.87 -27.38
N GLN A 2 17.13 -14.84 -27.21
CA GLN A 2 15.86 -14.87 -27.92
C GLN A 2 14.97 -13.73 -27.40
N ILE A 3 14.12 -13.13 -28.27
CA ILE A 3 13.26 -11.98 -27.93
C ILE A 3 12.41 -12.23 -26.67
N ALA A 4 12.01 -13.48 -26.45
CA ALA A 4 11.28 -13.91 -25.25
C ALA A 4 12.10 -13.75 -23.97
N GLU A 5 13.38 -14.16 -23.95
CA GLU A 5 14.26 -14.04 -22.78
C GLU A 5 14.48 -12.58 -22.38
N LYS A 6 14.63 -11.70 -23.38
CA LYS A 6 14.79 -10.26 -23.14
C LYS A 6 13.55 -9.66 -22.48
N ARG A 7 12.36 -10.03 -22.96
CA ARG A 7 11.09 -9.59 -22.38
C ARG A 7 10.91 -10.09 -20.94
N GLN A 8 11.29 -11.33 -20.66
CA GLN A 8 11.26 -11.87 -19.29
C GLN A 8 12.21 -11.12 -18.36
N LEU A 9 13.42 -10.80 -18.84
CA LEU A 9 14.37 -10.01 -18.07
C LEU A 9 13.83 -8.59 -17.76
N GLU A 10 13.16 -7.96 -18.72
CA GLU A 10 12.48 -6.67 -18.51
C GLU A 10 11.37 -6.75 -17.45
N ASN A 11 10.60 -7.84 -17.45
CA ASN A 11 9.58 -8.10 -16.43
C ASN A 11 10.22 -8.23 -15.03
N ILE A 12 11.27 -9.05 -14.90
CA ILE A 12 12.00 -9.23 -13.64
C ILE A 12 12.62 -7.90 -13.17
N ASN A 13 13.17 -7.10 -14.07
CA ASN A 13 13.71 -5.77 -13.73
C ASN A 13 12.63 -4.82 -13.20
N THR A 14 11.40 -4.94 -13.70
CA THR A 14 10.25 -4.16 -13.20
C THR A 14 9.93 -4.57 -11.76
N LEU A 15 9.87 -5.86 -11.48
CA LEU A 15 9.66 -6.40 -10.13
C LEU A 15 10.81 -6.02 -9.18
N TYR A 16 12.06 -6.09 -9.66
CA TYR A 16 13.23 -5.66 -8.91
C TYR A 16 13.14 -4.18 -8.51
N THR A 17 12.76 -3.31 -9.43
CA THR A 17 12.59 -1.88 -9.17
C THR A 17 11.49 -1.61 -8.13
N ALA A 18 10.36 -2.33 -8.20
CA ALA A 18 9.30 -2.22 -7.20
C ALA A 18 9.77 -2.70 -5.81
N THR A 19 10.52 -3.80 -5.77
CA THR A 19 11.09 -4.35 -4.52
C THR A 19 12.12 -3.40 -3.90
N LEU A 20 12.93 -2.72 -4.73
CA LEU A 20 13.88 -1.70 -4.26
C LEU A 20 13.18 -0.52 -3.57
N LYS A 21 12.04 -0.06 -4.11
CA LYS A 21 11.25 1.01 -3.46
C LYS A 21 10.74 0.57 -2.10
N LEU A 22 10.18 -0.64 -2.00
CA LEU A 22 9.75 -1.19 -0.72
C LEU A 22 10.91 -1.28 0.27
N LYS A 23 12.08 -1.77 -0.17
CA LYS A 23 13.28 -1.82 0.65
C LYS A 23 13.65 -0.44 1.21
N GLN A 24 13.67 0.59 0.37
CA GLN A 24 13.96 1.96 0.81
C GLN A 24 12.96 2.43 1.88
N LYS A 25 11.66 2.16 1.70
CA LYS A 25 10.63 2.52 2.70
C LYS A 25 10.77 1.76 4.00
N ILE A 26 11.13 0.49 3.96
CA ILE A 26 11.43 -0.30 5.15
C ILE A 26 12.68 0.27 5.86
N GLN A 27 13.72 0.63 5.11
CA GLN A 27 14.91 1.24 5.68
C GLN A 27 14.59 2.58 6.36
N ASP A 28 13.79 3.44 5.71
CA ASP A 28 13.31 4.71 6.30
C ASP A 28 12.54 4.44 7.60
N LEU A 29 11.70 3.40 7.62
CA LEU A 29 10.92 3.00 8.80
C LEU A 29 11.83 2.53 9.94
N VAL A 30 12.83 1.70 9.65
CA VAL A 30 13.81 1.20 10.62
C VAL A 30 14.62 2.36 11.20
N ILE A 31 15.13 3.27 10.36
CA ILE A 31 15.87 4.45 10.82
C ILE A 31 14.99 5.30 11.75
N LYS A 32 13.71 5.51 11.42
CA LYS A 32 12.79 6.25 12.30
C LYS A 32 12.59 5.54 13.64
N LEU A 33 12.42 4.21 13.64
CA LEU A 33 12.29 3.42 14.87
C LEU A 33 13.53 3.55 15.76
N GLU A 34 14.72 3.41 15.18
CA GLU A 34 15.99 3.44 15.90
C GLU A 34 16.32 4.84 16.43
N THR A 35 16.04 5.88 15.65
CA THR A 35 16.38 7.27 16.02
C THR A 35 15.37 7.93 16.94
N GLN A 36 14.08 7.60 16.80
CA GLN A 36 13.01 8.30 17.50
C GLN A 36 12.46 7.53 18.70
N GLY A 37 12.55 6.19 18.72
CA GLY A 37 12.17 5.35 19.87
C GLY A 37 10.93 5.84 20.63
N ASP A 38 11.10 6.21 21.90
CA ASP A 38 10.02 6.69 22.78
C ASP A 38 9.51 8.11 22.47
N ARG A 39 10.22 8.87 21.64
CA ARG A 39 9.83 10.23 21.18
C ARG A 39 9.24 10.22 19.77
N CYS A 40 8.80 9.06 19.28
CA CYS A 40 8.31 8.89 17.92
C CYS A 40 7.04 9.72 17.66
N ASP A 41 7.06 10.50 16.57
CA ASP A 41 5.86 11.14 16.05
C ASP A 41 4.97 10.09 15.37
N TRP A 42 3.97 9.63 16.10
CA TRP A 42 3.08 8.53 15.68
C TRP A 42 2.41 8.77 14.31
N PRO A 43 1.90 9.97 13.97
CA PRO A 43 1.42 10.29 12.63
C PRO A 43 2.46 10.06 11.52
N SER A 44 3.69 10.56 11.69
CA SER A 44 4.78 10.37 10.71
C SER A 44 5.19 8.91 10.59
N TYR A 45 5.20 8.16 11.70
CA TYR A 45 5.47 6.73 11.72
C TYR A 45 4.41 5.95 10.95
N LEU A 46 3.14 6.13 11.28
CA LEU A 46 2.02 5.48 10.60
C LEU A 46 1.97 5.83 9.11
N SER A 47 2.28 7.07 8.76
CA SER A 47 2.40 7.48 7.35
C SER A 47 3.48 6.67 6.63
N THR A 48 4.64 6.45 7.26
CA THR A 48 5.74 5.67 6.66
C THR A 48 5.38 4.19 6.54
N LEU A 49 4.67 3.64 7.52
CA LEU A 49 4.13 2.28 7.46
C LEU A 49 3.09 2.12 6.35
N ALA A 50 2.21 3.11 6.18
CA ALA A 50 1.22 3.13 5.10
C ALA A 50 1.88 3.19 3.71
N LEU A 51 3.02 3.88 3.58
CA LEU A 51 3.83 3.84 2.36
C LEU A 51 4.39 2.44 2.10
N CYS A 52 4.90 1.73 3.12
CA CYS A 52 5.36 0.35 2.96
C CYS A 52 4.22 -0.57 2.48
N ALA A 53 3.03 -0.44 3.06
CA ALA A 53 1.84 -1.18 2.64
C ALA A 53 1.43 -0.85 1.18
N SER A 54 1.58 0.41 0.78
CA SER A 54 1.29 0.85 -0.60
C SER A 54 2.26 0.24 -1.60
N GLU A 55 3.57 0.22 -1.30
CA GLU A 55 4.58 -0.42 -2.17
C GLU A 55 4.37 -1.94 -2.25
N LEU A 56 3.96 -2.60 -1.16
CA LEU A 56 3.57 -4.03 -1.18
C LEU A 56 2.37 -4.29 -2.09
N SER A 57 1.36 -3.42 -2.05
CA SER A 57 0.20 -3.49 -2.94
C SER A 57 0.63 -3.34 -4.42
N GLU A 58 1.59 -2.47 -4.68
CA GLU A 58 2.12 -2.28 -6.04
C GLU A 58 2.89 -3.51 -6.54
N ILE A 59 3.71 -4.13 -5.69
CA ILE A 59 4.37 -5.41 -6.00
C ILE A 59 3.33 -6.49 -6.32
N ARG A 60 2.26 -6.59 -5.52
CA ARG A 60 1.17 -7.53 -5.76
C ARG A 60 0.52 -7.30 -7.13
N LYS A 61 0.20 -6.06 -7.49
CA LYS A 61 -0.35 -5.73 -8.83
C LYS A 61 0.61 -6.08 -9.96
N VAL A 62 1.91 -5.86 -9.75
CA VAL A 62 2.94 -6.24 -10.72
C VAL A 62 2.89 -7.75 -10.94
N LEU A 63 2.93 -8.56 -9.88
CA LEU A 63 2.86 -10.04 -9.95
C LEU A 63 1.54 -10.56 -10.53
N GLU A 64 0.41 -9.91 -10.24
CA GLU A 64 -0.91 -10.29 -10.78
C GLU A 64 -1.12 -9.84 -12.24
N SER A 65 -0.20 -9.06 -12.80
CA SER A 65 -0.32 -8.60 -14.19
C SER A 65 -0.06 -9.72 -15.19
N GLU A 66 -0.58 -9.57 -16.41
CA GLU A 66 -0.38 -10.54 -17.49
C GLU A 66 1.10 -10.80 -17.82
N ARG A 67 2.01 -9.89 -17.42
CA ARG A 67 3.46 -10.03 -17.58
C ARG A 67 4.00 -11.29 -16.91
N PHE A 68 3.33 -11.77 -15.87
CA PHE A 68 3.75 -12.88 -15.03
C PHE A 68 2.79 -14.08 -15.06
N SER A 69 1.81 -14.07 -15.97
CA SER A 69 0.83 -15.16 -16.16
C SER A 69 1.44 -16.56 -16.35
N ASN A 70 2.68 -16.63 -16.86
CA ASN A 70 3.40 -17.88 -17.11
C ASN A 70 4.51 -18.19 -16.09
N GLU A 71 4.64 -17.44 -14.99
CA GLU A 71 5.73 -17.64 -14.03
C GLU A 71 5.75 -19.01 -13.36
N HIS A 72 4.58 -19.63 -13.18
CA HIS A 72 4.47 -21.00 -12.65
C HIS A 72 5.17 -22.04 -13.54
N THR A 73 5.54 -21.69 -14.77
CA THR A 73 6.29 -22.54 -15.70
C THR A 73 7.79 -22.24 -15.73
N LEU A 74 8.23 -21.16 -15.08
CA LEU A 74 9.63 -20.76 -15.03
C LEU A 74 10.32 -21.40 -13.83
N VAL A 75 11.44 -22.08 -14.09
CA VAL A 75 12.30 -22.66 -13.06
C VAL A 75 13.61 -21.88 -13.04
N LEU A 76 13.95 -21.33 -11.88
CA LEU A 76 15.25 -20.71 -11.65
C LEU A 76 16.26 -21.78 -11.25
N THR A 77 17.22 -22.04 -12.15
CA THR A 77 18.31 -22.99 -11.91
C THR A 77 19.64 -22.25 -11.96
N PRO A 78 20.46 -22.30 -10.90
CA PRO A 78 21.83 -21.80 -10.94
C PRO A 78 22.62 -22.46 -12.07
N MET A 79 23.21 -21.68 -12.97
CA MET A 79 24.08 -22.23 -14.02
C MET A 79 25.50 -22.51 -13.52
N VAL A 80 26.00 -21.66 -12.61
CA VAL A 80 27.35 -21.76 -12.06
C VAL A 80 27.28 -21.43 -10.57
N LEU A 81 27.99 -22.22 -9.77
CA LEU A 81 28.20 -21.97 -8.35
C LEU A 81 29.65 -21.57 -8.15
N ASN A 82 29.85 -20.48 -7.41
CA ASN A 82 31.18 -19.96 -7.12
C ASN A 82 31.51 -20.21 -5.64
N PRO A 83 32.51 -21.05 -5.31
CA PRO A 83 32.95 -21.27 -3.94
C PRO A 83 33.82 -20.12 -3.40
N GLU A 84 34.25 -19.19 -4.27
CA GLU A 84 35.01 -18.01 -3.86
C GLU A 84 34.11 -16.79 -3.67
N GLN A 85 34.55 -15.87 -2.82
CA GLN A 85 33.84 -14.60 -2.62
C GLN A 85 33.88 -13.76 -3.89
N ASP A 86 32.71 -13.28 -4.31
CA ASP A 86 32.58 -12.38 -5.45
C ASP A 86 32.32 -10.95 -4.93
N ALA A 87 33.35 -10.11 -5.02
CA ALA A 87 33.28 -8.72 -4.59
C ALA A 87 32.27 -7.88 -5.40
N ASN A 88 32.04 -8.23 -6.68
CA ASN A 88 31.05 -7.55 -7.49
C ASN A 88 29.63 -7.96 -7.05
N LEU A 89 29.41 -9.24 -6.79
CA LEU A 89 28.14 -9.75 -6.25
C LEU A 89 27.83 -9.13 -4.87
N ALA A 90 28.84 -9.05 -4.00
CA ALA A 90 28.72 -8.40 -2.70
C ALA A 90 28.31 -6.93 -2.88
N LYS A 91 28.99 -6.19 -3.75
CA LYS A 91 28.69 -4.78 -4.00
C LYS A 91 27.27 -4.55 -4.52
N ILE A 92 26.81 -5.31 -5.52
CA ILE A 92 25.47 -5.11 -6.09
C ILE A 92 24.35 -5.55 -5.14
N THR A 93 24.64 -6.47 -4.21
CA THR A 93 23.67 -6.94 -3.22
C THR A 93 23.74 -6.18 -1.90
N GLU A 94 24.58 -5.14 -1.81
CA GLU A 94 24.87 -4.38 -0.59
C GLU A 94 25.35 -5.29 0.54
N GLU A 95 26.37 -6.09 0.24
CA GLU A 95 27.04 -7.04 1.15
C GLU A 95 26.15 -8.16 1.69
N ARG A 96 24.90 -8.29 1.19
CA ARG A 96 23.97 -9.34 1.62
C ARG A 96 24.31 -10.71 1.04
N LEU A 97 24.99 -10.77 -0.10
CA LEU A 97 25.39 -12.00 -0.76
C LEU A 97 26.80 -11.83 -1.32
N SER A 98 27.80 -12.33 -0.59
CA SER A 98 29.20 -12.33 -1.01
C SER A 98 29.65 -13.67 -1.61
N LEU A 99 28.87 -14.73 -1.40
CA LEU A 99 29.20 -16.10 -1.79
C LEU A 99 27.95 -16.82 -2.32
N PHE A 100 28.03 -17.41 -3.51
CA PHE A 100 26.94 -18.15 -4.14
C PHE A 100 27.35 -19.59 -4.43
N ASN A 101 27.36 -20.42 -3.38
CA ASN A 101 27.85 -21.79 -3.38
C ASN A 101 26.74 -22.80 -3.00
N HIS A 102 27.10 -24.07 -2.84
CA HIS A 102 26.14 -25.13 -2.47
C HIS A 102 25.46 -24.93 -1.11
N ASP A 103 26.04 -24.13 -0.21
CA ASP A 103 25.49 -23.88 1.12
C ASP A 103 24.52 -22.68 1.10
N THR A 104 24.83 -21.65 0.33
CA THR A 104 24.02 -20.42 0.30
C THR A 104 22.84 -20.52 -0.68
N VAL A 105 23.01 -21.19 -1.82
CA VAL A 105 21.96 -21.31 -2.84
C VAL A 105 20.61 -21.81 -2.32
N PRO A 106 20.54 -22.88 -1.51
CA PRO A 106 19.26 -23.35 -0.97
C PRO A 106 18.55 -22.30 -0.11
N GLN A 107 19.29 -21.42 0.56
CA GLN A 107 18.74 -20.33 1.36
C GLN A 107 18.13 -19.23 0.48
N TYR A 108 18.84 -18.76 -0.54
CA TYR A 108 18.39 -17.66 -1.39
C TYR A 108 17.34 -18.07 -2.44
N LEU A 109 17.33 -19.33 -2.87
CA LEU A 109 16.32 -19.88 -3.78
C LEU A 109 15.20 -20.64 -3.06
N ARG A 110 15.10 -20.50 -1.74
CA ARG A 110 14.06 -21.16 -0.94
C ARG A 110 12.67 -20.67 -1.37
N THR A 111 11.82 -21.60 -1.79
CA THR A 111 10.39 -21.34 -2.06
C THR A 111 9.48 -21.75 -0.91
N LYS A 112 10.01 -22.51 0.07
CA LYS A 112 9.25 -22.93 1.25
C LYS A 112 9.00 -21.73 2.17
N LEU A 113 7.71 -21.49 2.44
CA LEU A 113 7.22 -20.46 3.37
C LEU A 113 7.84 -20.58 4.76
N ASP A 114 7.81 -19.46 5.49
CA ASP A 114 8.17 -19.45 6.91
C ASP A 114 7.21 -20.35 7.72
N PRO A 115 7.69 -21.08 8.74
CA PRO A 115 6.86 -22.02 9.49
C PRO A 115 5.58 -21.41 10.09
N LYS A 116 5.63 -20.15 10.51
CA LYS A 116 4.46 -19.42 11.03
C LYS A 116 3.40 -19.22 9.95
N VAL A 117 3.83 -18.76 8.76
CA VAL A 117 2.95 -18.53 7.61
C VAL A 117 2.40 -19.86 7.07
N GLU A 118 3.21 -20.92 7.04
CA GLU A 118 2.80 -22.27 6.66
C GLU A 118 1.69 -22.79 7.60
N SER A 119 1.86 -22.62 8.91
CA SER A 119 0.86 -23.00 9.91
C SER A 119 -0.45 -22.22 9.77
N GLU A 120 -0.36 -20.90 9.54
CA GLU A 120 -1.54 -20.05 9.33
C GLU A 120 -2.28 -20.43 8.05
N CYS A 121 -1.56 -20.65 6.95
CA CYS A 121 -2.13 -21.10 5.68
C CYS A 121 -2.82 -22.46 5.83
N SER A 122 -2.16 -23.42 6.49
CA SER A 122 -2.73 -24.74 6.77
C SER A 122 -4.02 -24.64 7.59
N SER A 123 -4.02 -23.83 8.67
CA SER A 123 -5.21 -23.59 9.47
C SER A 123 -6.36 -22.98 8.65
N GLN A 124 -6.06 -22.07 7.72
CA GLN A 124 -7.07 -21.47 6.84
C GLN A 124 -7.63 -22.49 5.84
N VAL A 125 -6.77 -23.31 5.24
CA VAL A 125 -7.17 -24.39 4.32
C VAL A 125 -8.05 -25.42 5.03
N THR A 126 -7.68 -25.85 6.25
CA THR A 126 -8.51 -26.76 7.05
C THR A 126 -9.88 -26.14 7.32
N ARG A 127 -9.93 -24.88 7.75
CA ARG A 127 -11.20 -24.18 7.99
C ARG A 127 -12.06 -24.07 6.72
N ALA A 128 -11.45 -23.79 5.57
CA ALA A 128 -12.14 -23.72 4.29
C ALA A 128 -12.69 -25.09 3.85
N SER A 129 -11.93 -26.18 4.06
CA SER A 129 -12.35 -27.54 3.72
C SER A 129 -13.57 -28.04 4.51
N GLY A 130 -13.85 -27.45 5.68
CA GLY A 130 -15.03 -27.75 6.49
C GLY A 130 -16.34 -27.16 5.95
N ILE A 131 -16.29 -26.32 4.91
CA ILE A 131 -17.47 -25.66 4.33
C ILE A 131 -17.92 -26.44 3.08
N PRO A 132 -19.17 -26.93 3.02
CA PRO A 132 -19.70 -27.57 1.81
C PRO A 132 -19.69 -26.64 0.59
N SER A 133 -19.19 -27.13 -0.56
CA SER A 133 -19.01 -26.34 -1.79
C SER A 133 -20.29 -25.65 -2.30
N GLU A 134 -21.45 -26.28 -2.16
CA GLU A 134 -22.73 -25.68 -2.59
C GLU A 134 -23.17 -24.50 -1.70
N GLN A 135 -22.86 -24.56 -0.39
CA GLN A 135 -23.12 -23.47 0.54
C GLN A 135 -22.11 -22.33 0.36
N LEU A 136 -20.87 -22.65 -0.01
CA LEU A 136 -19.79 -21.69 -0.21
C LEU A 136 -20.11 -20.68 -1.31
N ASN A 137 -20.53 -21.12 -2.51
CA ASN A 137 -20.84 -20.22 -3.61
C ASN A 137 -22.05 -19.31 -3.32
N LYS A 138 -23.08 -19.86 -2.66
CA LYS A 138 -24.23 -19.08 -2.20
C LYS A 138 -23.80 -17.99 -1.20
N LEU A 139 -22.95 -18.36 -0.24
CA LEU A 139 -22.41 -17.43 0.75
C LEU A 139 -21.56 -16.33 0.12
N ILE A 140 -20.63 -16.69 -0.78
CA ILE A 140 -19.78 -15.72 -1.52
C ILE A 140 -20.65 -14.70 -2.25
N ASN A 141 -21.67 -15.15 -3.00
CA ASN A 141 -22.53 -14.26 -3.77
C ASN A 141 -23.35 -13.32 -2.87
N LEU A 142 -23.87 -13.83 -1.74
CA LEU A 142 -24.60 -13.02 -0.76
C LEU A 142 -23.69 -11.98 -0.11
N THR A 143 -22.48 -12.37 0.29
CA THR A 143 -21.49 -11.48 0.91
C THR A 143 -21.03 -10.40 -0.06
N ASN A 144 -20.70 -10.77 -1.31
CA ASN A 144 -20.32 -9.79 -2.34
C ASN A 144 -21.44 -8.79 -2.59
N ARG A 145 -22.70 -9.26 -2.71
CA ARG A 145 -23.85 -8.37 -2.88
C ARG A 145 -24.04 -7.42 -1.70
N ALA A 146 -23.87 -7.90 -0.47
CA ALA A 146 -23.96 -7.06 0.73
C ALA A 146 -22.87 -5.98 0.72
N ILE A 147 -21.62 -6.35 0.41
CA ILE A 147 -20.49 -5.41 0.28
C ILE A 147 -20.78 -4.37 -0.81
N ASP A 148 -21.24 -4.79 -1.99
CA ASP A 148 -21.55 -3.90 -3.10
C ASP A 148 -22.69 -2.92 -2.75
N CYS A 149 -23.73 -3.38 -2.04
CA CYS A 149 -24.81 -2.52 -1.56
C CYS A 149 -24.30 -1.48 -0.55
N SER A 150 -23.54 -1.90 0.46
CA SER A 150 -22.98 -0.98 1.45
C SER A 150 -21.99 0.01 0.83
N LEU A 151 -21.18 -0.44 -0.13
CA LEU A 151 -20.24 0.44 -0.84
C LEU A 151 -20.98 1.48 -1.68
N LYS A 152 -22.08 1.11 -2.34
CA LYS A 152 -22.94 2.07 -3.06
C LYS A 152 -23.51 3.12 -2.12
N GLU A 153 -24.03 2.70 -0.97
CA GLU A 153 -24.57 3.62 0.04
C GLU A 153 -23.50 4.59 0.57
N VAL A 154 -22.31 4.09 0.91
CA VAL A 154 -21.20 4.94 1.35
C VAL A 154 -20.79 5.94 0.26
N ASN A 155 -20.74 5.53 -1.00
CA ASN A 155 -20.42 6.42 -2.11
C ASN A 155 -21.50 7.49 -2.34
N LEU A 156 -22.78 7.13 -2.20
CA LEU A 156 -23.89 8.09 -2.27
C LEU A 156 -23.79 9.13 -1.15
N LEU A 157 -23.59 8.68 0.10
CA LEU A 157 -23.42 9.58 1.24
C LEU A 157 -22.20 10.50 1.07
N LYS A 158 -21.11 9.98 0.50
CA LYS A 158 -19.93 10.80 0.17
C LYS A 158 -20.28 11.88 -0.87
N GLN A 159 -21.03 11.51 -1.92
CA GLN A 159 -21.45 12.46 -2.96
C GLN A 159 -22.37 13.56 -2.39
N ASP A 160 -23.34 13.19 -1.54
CA ASP A 160 -24.24 14.15 -0.89
C ASP A 160 -23.46 15.12 0.00
N LEU A 161 -22.48 14.63 0.76
CA LEU A 161 -21.59 15.49 1.55
C LEU A 161 -20.77 16.45 0.68
N GLU A 162 -20.22 16.00 -0.44
CA GLU A 162 -19.47 16.86 -1.37
C GLU A 162 -20.34 17.97 -1.98
N VAL A 163 -21.61 17.67 -2.27
CA VAL A 163 -22.60 18.66 -2.72
C VAL A 163 -22.90 19.68 -1.61
N ASP A 164 -23.16 19.22 -0.38
CA ASP A 164 -23.41 20.09 0.78
C ASP A 164 -22.23 21.03 1.08
N PHE A 165 -20.99 20.55 0.95
CA PHE A 165 -19.79 21.38 1.10
C PHE A 165 -19.67 22.44 0.00
N SER A 166 -19.97 22.08 -1.24
CA SER A 166 -19.94 22.98 -2.39
C SER A 166 -21.00 24.09 -2.27
N ASP A 167 -22.20 23.74 -1.81
CA ASP A 167 -23.29 24.69 -1.54
C ASP A 167 -22.97 25.64 -0.39
N ARG A 168 -22.25 25.18 0.64
CA ARG A 168 -21.78 26.04 1.73
C ARG A 168 -20.70 27.02 1.27
N GLN A 169 -19.75 26.61 0.42
CA GLN A 169 -18.76 27.52 -0.14
C GLN A 169 -19.40 28.61 -1.02
N ASN A 170 -20.43 28.26 -1.79
CA ASN A 170 -21.16 29.22 -2.62
C ASN A 170 -22.06 30.20 -1.84
N LYS A 171 -22.35 29.92 -0.56
CA LYS A 171 -23.19 30.76 0.32
C LYS A 171 -22.40 31.66 1.27
N ILE A 172 -21.07 31.53 1.35
CA ILE A 172 -20.22 32.44 2.13
C ILE A 172 -19.86 33.64 1.24
N THR A 173 -20.84 34.50 0.99
CA THR A 173 -20.54 35.86 0.55
C THR A 173 -20.33 36.70 1.81
N PRO A 174 -19.12 37.20 2.10
CA PRO A 174 -18.93 38.06 3.26
C PRO A 174 -19.80 39.30 3.07
N ASN A 175 -20.80 39.48 3.94
CA ASN A 175 -21.62 40.68 3.92
C ASN A 175 -20.77 41.85 4.41
N LEU A 176 -20.20 42.59 3.46
CA LEU A 176 -19.32 43.71 3.72
C LEU A 176 -20.04 44.79 4.54
N ASP A 177 -21.36 44.94 4.38
CA ASP A 177 -22.14 45.91 5.14
C ASP A 177 -22.24 45.55 6.63
N ASP A 178 -22.39 44.27 6.95
CA ASP A 178 -22.39 43.79 8.35
C ASP A 178 -21.01 43.95 8.99
N LEU A 179 -19.94 43.65 8.24
CA LEU A 179 -18.56 43.86 8.68
C LEU A 179 -18.29 45.34 8.96
N THR A 180 -18.73 46.23 8.06
CA THR A 180 -18.54 47.68 8.19
C THR A 180 -19.35 48.22 9.36
N THR A 181 -20.57 47.71 9.57
CA THR A 181 -21.42 48.03 10.73
C THR A 181 -20.75 47.62 12.03
N PHE A 182 -20.18 46.41 12.09
CA PHE A 182 -19.46 45.91 13.26
C PHE A 182 -18.19 46.72 13.57
N ILE A 183 -17.40 47.07 12.54
CA ILE A 183 -16.22 47.93 12.68
C ILE A 183 -16.62 49.32 13.18
N ASN A 184 -17.73 49.88 12.71
CA ASN A 184 -18.23 51.18 13.16
C ASN A 184 -18.73 51.16 14.62
N ILE A 185 -19.28 50.04 15.07
CA ILE A 185 -19.67 49.80 16.47
C ILE A 185 -18.41 49.71 17.36
N ILE A 186 -17.41 48.91 16.98
CA ILE A 186 -16.16 48.76 17.74
C ILE A 186 -15.34 50.04 17.76
N SER A 187 -15.30 50.77 16.63
CA SER A 187 -14.57 52.03 16.51
C SER A 187 -15.30 53.22 17.14
N GLY A 188 -16.45 52.98 17.79
CA GLY A 188 -17.20 53.97 18.55
C GLY A 188 -17.81 55.11 17.72
N LYS A 189 -17.97 54.94 16.40
CA LYS A 189 -18.35 56.05 15.48
C LYS A 189 -19.85 56.19 15.22
N LYS A 190 -20.71 55.24 15.59
CA LYS A 190 -22.17 55.44 15.66
C LYS A 190 -22.87 54.27 16.35
N GLY A 191 -23.69 54.57 17.36
CA GLY A 191 -24.64 53.62 17.94
C GLY A 191 -25.83 53.34 17.01
N LEU A 192 -26.41 52.16 17.15
CA LEU A 192 -27.60 51.67 16.44
C LEU A 192 -28.74 52.71 16.42
N ASN A 193 -29.19 53.14 15.23
CA ASN A 193 -30.55 53.63 15.06
C ASN A 193 -31.44 52.43 14.75
N ILE A 194 -31.96 51.79 15.80
CA ILE A 194 -33.12 50.90 15.68
C ILE A 194 -34.33 51.82 15.50
N SER A 195 -34.61 52.18 14.26
CA SER A 195 -35.86 52.87 13.90
C SER A 195 -36.36 52.39 12.55
N SER A 196 -36.69 51.10 12.48
CA SER A 196 -37.85 50.54 11.76
C SER A 196 -37.84 49.02 11.90
N LEU A 197 -38.83 48.49 12.64
CA LEU A 197 -39.45 47.22 12.30
C LEU A 197 -40.02 47.32 10.88
#